data_AF-A0A971SUP1-F1
#
_entry.id   AF-A0A971SUP1-F1
#
_cell.length_a   1.000
_cell.length_b   1.000
_cell.length_c   1.000
_cell.angle_alpha   90.00
_cell.angle_beta   90.00
_cell.angle_gamma   90.00
#
_symmetry.space_group_name_H-M   'P 1'
#
loop_
_entity.id
_entity.type
_entity.pdbx_description
1 polymer ?
#
loop_
_entity_poly.entity_id
_entity_poly.type
_entity_poly.pdbx_seq_one_letter_code
_entity_poly.pdbx_strand_id
1 'polypeptide(L)' 'MKEFIPDEIEKRALAELRAAIASNDTEQLATLEEHRAREASGRLVLRMPKVLHERLQKEAKHEGVSLNQYIVYKLASK' A
#
# COMPACT_ATOMS: atom_id res chain seq x y z
N MET A 1 28.58 25.68 0.09
CA MET A 1 27.88 24.51 -0.49
C MET A 1 28.98 23.61 -1.03
N LYS A 2 29.18 22.40 -0.50
CA LYS A 2 30.18 21.48 -1.07
C LYS A 2 29.68 21.08 -2.45
N GLU A 3 30.50 21.30 -3.46
CA GLU A 3 30.23 20.79 -4.81
C GLU A 3 30.12 19.28 -4.70
N PHE A 4 28.94 18.76 -4.99
CA PHE A 4 28.72 17.33 -5.12
C PHE A 4 29.43 16.90 -6.39
N ILE A 5 30.66 16.38 -6.26
CA ILE A 5 31.43 15.79 -7.34
C ILE A 5 31.02 14.31 -7.35
N PRO A 6 30.15 13.88 -8.27
CA PRO A 6 29.63 12.53 -8.20
C PRO A 6 30.74 11.55 -8.57
N ASP A 7 30.91 10.50 -7.78
CA ASP A 7 31.87 9.45 -8.11
C ASP A 7 31.44 8.69 -9.36
N GLU A 8 32.34 7.93 -9.99
CA GLU A 8 32.07 7.21 -11.26
C GLU A 8 30.85 6.29 -11.19
N ILE A 9 30.57 5.73 -10.00
CA ILE A 9 29.38 4.91 -9.73
C ILE A 9 28.11 5.78 -9.79
N GLU A 10 28.14 6.98 -9.21
CA GLU A 10 27.01 7.90 -9.16
C GLU A 10 26.72 8.52 -10.53
N LYS A 11 27.76 8.80 -11.32
CA LYS A 11 27.60 9.24 -12.73
C LYS A 11 26.93 8.18 -13.58
N ARG A 12 27.30 6.90 -13.40
CA ARG A 12 26.65 5.78 -14.10
C ARG A 12 25.19 5.62 -13.69
N ALA A 13 24.90 5.61 -12.39
CA ALA A 13 23.53 5.54 -11.89
C ALA A 13 22.66 6.70 -12.40
N LEU A 14 23.21 7.91 -12.47
CA LEU A 14 22.50 9.08 -12.99
C LEU A 14 22.28 9.02 -14.50
N ALA A 15 23.22 8.45 -15.26
CA ALA A 15 23.08 8.23 -16.69
C ALA A 15 22.05 7.14 -17.01
N GLU A 16 22.05 6.04 -16.26
CA GLU A 16 21.05 4.96 -16.34
C GLU A 16 19.64 5.48 -16.02
N LEU A 17 19.49 6.27 -14.94
CA LEU A 17 18.23 6.90 -14.58
C LEU A 17 17.73 7.87 -15.66
N ARG A 18 18.62 8.70 -16.23
CA ARG A 18 18.26 9.61 -17.33
C ARG A 18 17.85 8.86 -18.59
N ALA A 19 18.52 7.75 -18.91
CA ALA A 19 18.17 6.90 -20.04
C ALA A 19 16.79 6.24 -19.85
N ALA A 20 16.48 5.76 -18.64
CA ALA A 20 15.19 5.19 -18.28
C ALA A 20 14.04 6.23 -18.30
N ILE A 21 14.31 7.46 -17.88
CA ILE A 21 13.35 8.57 -18.00
C ILE A 21 13.13 8.94 -19.47
N ALA A 22 14.19 8.93 -20.29
CA ALA A 22 14.12 9.24 -21.72
C ALA A 22 13.44 8.14 -22.55
N SER A 23 13.49 6.86 -22.12
CA SER A 23 12.76 5.77 -22.74
C SER A 23 11.27 5.75 -22.39
N ASN A 24 10.81 6.63 -21.48
CA ASN A 24 9.43 6.68 -21.00
C ASN A 24 8.97 5.33 -20.44
N ASP A 25 9.91 4.58 -19.83
CA ASP A 25 9.63 3.31 -19.15
C ASP A 25 8.88 3.61 -17.86
N THR A 26 7.55 3.68 -17.97
CA THR A 26 6.64 3.94 -16.86
C THR A 26 6.68 2.87 -15.77
N GLU A 27 7.34 1.74 -16.01
CA GLU A 27 7.45 0.62 -15.06
C GLU A 27 8.33 0.91 -13.84
N GLN A 28 9.27 1.87 -13.93
CA GLN A 28 10.12 2.25 -12.78
C GLN A 28 9.59 3.47 -12.01
N LEU A 29 8.62 4.18 -12.58
CA LEU A 29 7.86 5.19 -11.86
C LEU A 29 6.75 4.45 -11.14
N ALA A 30 6.99 4.05 -9.89
CA ALA A 30 5.91 3.62 -9.01
C ALA A 30 4.75 4.58 -9.20
N THR A 31 3.66 4.10 -9.80
CA THR A 31 2.58 4.98 -10.24
C THR A 31 2.10 5.81 -9.05
N LEU A 32 1.63 7.03 -9.25
CA LEU A 32 1.10 7.84 -8.14
C LEU A 32 0.05 7.08 -7.31
N GLU A 33 -0.64 6.12 -7.94
CA GLU A 33 -1.55 5.18 -7.28
C GLU A 33 -0.82 4.17 -6.38
N GLU A 34 0.27 3.56 -6.81
CA GLU A 34 1.11 2.70 -5.96
C GLU A 34 1.71 3.46 -4.78
N HIS A 35 2.14 4.71 -5.00
CA HIS A 35 2.63 5.55 -3.91
C HIS A 35 1.52 5.85 -2.90
N ARG A 36 0.34 6.27 -3.37
CA ARG A 36 -0.84 6.49 -2.50
C ARG A 36 -1.29 5.21 -1.79
N ALA A 37 -1.21 4.05 -2.44
CA ALA A 37 -1.52 2.77 -1.82
C ALA A 37 -0.54 2.41 -0.69
N ARG A 38 0.75 2.72 -0.85
CA ARG A 38 1.76 2.55 0.20
C ARG A 38 1.54 3.50 1.39
N GLU A 39 1.01 4.70 1.15
CA GLU A 39 0.67 5.66 2.21
C GLU A 39 -0.66 5.35 2.92
N ALA A 40 -1.52 4.51 2.33
CA ALA A 40 -2.75 4.10 2.97
C ALA A 40 -2.44 3.18 4.16
N SER A 41 -2.70 3.67 5.37
CA SER A 41 -2.42 2.98 6.65
C SER A 41 -3.07 1.59 6.82
N GLY A 42 -4.01 1.19 5.96
CA GLY A 42 -4.79 -0.05 6.10
C GLY A 42 -5.69 -0.10 7.35
N ARG A 43 -5.73 0.96 8.16
CA ARG A 43 -6.48 1.03 9.42
C ARG A 43 -7.88 1.58 9.17
N LEU A 44 -8.89 0.79 9.52
CA LEU A 44 -10.30 1.16 9.42
C LEU A 44 -10.89 1.33 10.83
N VAL A 45 -11.40 2.53 11.14
CA VAL A 45 -12.18 2.79 12.37
C VAL A 45 -13.60 3.12 11.99
N LEU A 46 -14.54 2.32 12.48
CA LEU A 46 -15.96 2.48 12.21
C LEU A 46 -16.76 2.48 13.51
N ARG A 47 -17.83 3.27 13.54
CA ARG A 47 -18.87 3.18 14.57
C ARG A 47 -20.02 2.36 14.01
N MET A 48 -20.54 1.44 14.81
CA MET A 48 -21.69 0.61 14.43
C MET A 48 -22.56 0.28 15.64
N PRO A 49 -23.85 -0.07 15.43
CA PRO A 49 -24.72 -0.51 16.51
C PRO A 49 -24.14 -1.73 17.25
N LYS A 50 -24.31 -1.78 18.58
CA LYS A 50 -23.81 -2.88 19.42
C LYS A 50 -24.29 -4.26 18.95
N VAL A 51 -25.56 -4.33 18.57
CA VAL A 51 -26.20 -5.56 18.07
C VAL A 51 -25.50 -6.09 16.82
N LEU A 52 -25.10 -5.19 15.90
CA LEU A 52 -24.37 -5.59 14.69
C LEU A 52 -22.96 -6.08 15.03
N HIS A 53 -22.25 -5.39 15.91
CA HIS A 53 -20.93 -5.81 16.36
C HIS A 53 -20.97 -7.20 17.03
N GLU A 54 -21.94 -7.45 17.91
CA GLU A 54 -22.12 -8.74 18.56
C GLU A 54 -22.42 -9.85 17.56
N ARG A 55 -23.27 -9.60 16.56
CA ARG A 55 -23.58 -10.57 15.52
C ARG A 55 -22.33 -10.95 14.72
N LEU A 56 -21.59 -9.97 14.23
CA LEU A 56 -20.34 -10.20 13.49
C LEU A 56 -19.30 -10.96 14.33
N GLN A 57 -19.21 -10.67 15.63
CA GLN A 57 -18.31 -11.37 16.52
C GLN A 57 -18.71 -12.84 16.74
N LYS A 58 -20.01 -13.15 16.81
CA LYS A 58 -20.51 -14.54 16.90
C LYS A 58 -20.23 -15.31 15.61
N GLU A 59 -20.49 -14.69 14.46
CA GLU A 59 -20.24 -15.30 13.15
C GLU A 59 -18.74 -15.57 12.94
N ALA A 60 -17.86 -14.61 13.26
CA ALA A 60 -16.41 -14.78 13.19
C ALA A 60 -15.92 -15.94 14.10
N LYS A 61 -16.46 -16.03 15.32
CA LYS A 61 -16.16 -17.14 16.26
C LYS A 61 -16.62 -18.49 15.72
N HIS A 62 -17.80 -18.55 15.11
CA HIS A 62 -18.34 -19.76 14.50
C HIS A 62 -17.45 -20.25 13.34
N GLU A 63 -16.92 -19.31 12.54
CA GLU A 63 -16.00 -19.61 11.45
C GLU A 63 -14.54 -19.82 11.91
N GLY A 64 -14.24 -19.62 13.20
CA GLY A 64 -12.90 -19.82 13.76
C GLY A 64 -11.88 -18.77 13.35
N VAL A 65 -12.32 -17.58 12.91
CA VAL A 65 -11.47 -16.49 12.43
C VAL A 65 -11.55 -15.26 13.32
N SER A 66 -10.56 -14.36 13.21
CA SER A 66 -10.62 -13.06 13.90
C SER A 66 -11.76 -12.20 13.34
N LEU A 67 -12.34 -11.34 14.18
CA LEU A 67 -13.37 -10.39 13.74
C LEU A 67 -12.86 -9.49 12.60
N ASN A 68 -11.59 -9.07 12.65
CA ASN A 68 -11.01 -8.25 11.57
C ASN A 68 -10.96 -9.02 10.25
N GLN A 69 -10.49 -10.27 10.28
CA GLN A 69 -10.44 -11.13 9.09
C GLN A 69 -11.84 -11.37 8.53
N TYR A 70 -12.81 -11.62 9.42
CA TYR A 70 -14.20 -11.80 9.05
C TYR A 70 -14.77 -10.57 8.33
N ILE A 71 -14.54 -9.39 8.89
CA ILE A 71 -14.97 -8.11 8.30
C ILE A 71 -14.33 -7.91 6.92
N VAL A 72 -13.02 -8.14 6.80
CA VAL A 72 -12.31 -8.03 5.50
C VAL A 72 -12.90 -9.00 4.48
N TYR A 73 -13.14 -10.25 4.86
CA TYR A 73 -13.76 -11.24 3.99
C TYR A 73 -15.14 -10.79 3.51
N LYS A 74 -16.00 -10.31 4.43
CA LYS A 74 -17.33 -9.78 4.09
C LYS A 74 -17.31 -8.52 3.22
N LEU A 75 -16.28 -7.68 3.34
CA LEU A 75 -16.10 -6.50 2.49
C LEU A 75 -15.55 -6.85 1.11
N ALA A 76 -14.72 -7.90 1.02
CA ALA A 76 -14.11 -8.38 -0.21
C ALA A 76 -15.05 -9.28 -1.03
N SER A 77 -15.98 -9.99 -0.39
CA SER A 77 -17.04 -10.76 -1.04
C SER A 77 -18.12 -9.83 -1.56
N LYS A 78 -17.83 -9.21 -2.70
CA LYS A 78 -18.76 -8.42 -3.50
C LYS A 78 -19.34 -9.25 -4.64
#